data_AF-A0A0L0USC8-F1
#
_entry.id   AF-A0A0L0USC8-F1
#
_cell.length_a   1.000
_cell.length_b   1.000
_cell.length_c   1.000
_cell.angle_alpha   90.00
_cell.angle_beta   90.00
_cell.angle_gamma   90.00
#
_symmetry.space_group_name_H-M   'P 1'
#
loop_
_entity.id
_entity.type
_entity.pdbx_description
1 polymer ?
#
loop_
_entity_poly.entity_id
_entity_poly.type
_entity_poly.pdbx_seq_one_letter_code
_entity_poly.pdbx_strand_id
1 'polypeptide(L)'
;MGLFKNVSTLSLMVWLFGGLVSANWDPATGHLYNYRPSKSWLSQYQDNARCFNDVQVAECAQNTRLSYPHVQVFATFQVEHSKDKNHGCPYGTCCGYADLPAPSDMEIDSMNYHSFFWHDLAGVPGPGTNPIADPETGAFGYESSDGKFHEGKADESQMQRYHDSHYSGFKLPPRLVQLRISDRAFAIGSA
;
A
#
# COMPACT_ATOMS: atom_id res chain seq x y z
N MET A 1 62.17 9.37 29.67
CA MET A 1 61.55 8.17 30.26
C MET A 1 60.07 8.45 30.46
N GLY A 2 59.17 7.65 29.86
CA GLY A 2 57.70 7.62 30.06
C GLY A 2 56.92 8.78 29.40
N LEU A 3 56.28 8.68 28.23
CA LEU A 3 55.28 7.72 27.72
C LEU A 3 53.94 7.76 28.47
N PHE A 4 53.07 8.71 28.13
CA PHE A 4 51.62 8.53 28.23
C PHE A 4 50.95 9.02 26.96
N LYS A 5 50.66 8.06 26.08
CA LYS A 5 49.73 8.19 24.95
C LYS A 5 48.33 7.98 25.52
N ASN A 6 47.47 8.99 25.46
CA ASN A 6 46.03 8.80 25.62
C ASN A 6 45.37 9.02 24.25
N VAL A 7 45.32 7.94 23.49
CA VAL A 7 44.47 7.78 22.32
C VAL A 7 43.04 7.65 22.84
N SER A 8 42.23 8.70 22.68
CA SER A 8 40.80 8.65 22.98
C SER A 8 40.08 8.09 21.75
N THR A 9 39.94 6.76 21.69
CA THR A 9 39.22 6.05 20.64
C THR A 9 37.73 5.91 20.97
N LEU A 10 36.92 6.23 19.96
CA LEU A 10 35.57 5.74 19.65
C LEU A 10 34.43 5.94 20.67
N SER A 11 33.38 6.64 20.24
CA SER A 11 32.15 5.95 19.79
C SER A 11 31.22 6.95 19.10
N LEU A 12 31.35 7.06 17.77
CA LEU A 12 30.33 7.69 16.94
C LEU A 12 29.29 6.58 16.66
N MET A 13 28.35 6.36 17.57
CA MET A 13 27.15 5.59 17.25
C MET A 13 26.27 6.43 16.33
N VAL A 14 26.63 6.41 15.04
CA VAL A 14 25.70 6.78 13.98
C VAL A 14 24.66 5.66 13.94
N TRP A 15 23.54 5.85 14.62
CA TRP A 15 22.33 5.10 14.35
C TRP A 15 21.86 5.48 12.94
N LEU A 16 22.47 4.86 11.93
CA LEU A 16 21.90 4.74 10.59
C LEU A 16 20.70 3.80 10.69
N PHE A 17 19.64 4.23 11.36
CA PHE A 17 18.30 3.82 10.94
C PHE A 17 17.94 4.70 9.75
N GLY A 18 18.64 4.47 8.64
CA GLY A 18 18.03 4.74 7.35
C GLY A 18 16.78 3.88 7.34
N GLY A 19 15.61 4.52 7.46
CA GLY A 19 14.35 3.85 7.25
C GLY A 19 14.39 3.30 5.83
N LEU A 20 14.80 2.05 5.67
CA LEU A 20 14.60 1.31 4.45
C LEU A 20 13.10 1.42 4.21
N VAL A 21 12.74 2.11 3.13
CA VAL A 21 11.39 2.02 2.58
C VAL A 21 11.31 0.59 2.09
N SER A 22 10.94 -0.31 3.00
CA SER A 22 10.65 -1.70 2.70
C SER A 22 9.29 -1.67 2.03
N ALA A 23 9.28 -1.44 0.72
CA ALA A 23 8.10 -1.71 -0.08
C ALA A 23 8.01 -3.24 -0.16
N ASN A 24 7.25 -3.85 0.75
CA ASN A 24 7.13 -5.30 0.73
C ASN A 24 6.18 -5.65 -0.41
N TRP A 25 6.67 -6.49 -1.31
CA TRP A 25 5.86 -7.10 -2.36
C TRP A 25 4.86 -8.09 -1.75
N ASP A 26 3.77 -7.53 -1.23
CA ASP A 26 2.65 -8.19 -0.57
C ASP A 26 1.37 -7.60 -1.18
N PRO A 27 0.83 -8.23 -2.23
CA PRO A 27 -0.31 -7.69 -2.96
C PRO A 27 -1.59 -7.64 -2.14
N ALA A 28 -2.38 -6.60 -2.37
CA ALA A 28 -3.71 -6.47 -1.82
C ALA A 28 -4.56 -7.69 -2.17
N THR A 29 -5.21 -8.21 -1.14
CA THR A 29 -6.13 -9.35 -1.25
C THR A 29 -7.53 -8.96 -1.68
N GLY A 30 -7.88 -7.67 -1.62
CA GLY A 30 -9.13 -7.17 -2.14
C GLY A 30 -9.07 -5.70 -2.53
N HIS A 31 -10.03 -5.29 -3.37
CA HIS A 31 -10.12 -3.91 -3.86
C HIS A 31 -11.57 -3.43 -3.97
N LEU A 32 -11.73 -2.11 -3.98
CA LEU A 32 -12.94 -1.41 -4.37
C LEU A 32 -12.54 -0.21 -5.24
N TYR A 33 -12.91 -0.23 -6.51
CA TYR A 33 -12.77 0.94 -7.37
C TYR A 33 -13.82 1.97 -7.05
N ASN A 34 -13.52 3.24 -7.22
CA ASN A 34 -14.49 4.32 -7.11
C ASN A 34 -15.07 4.46 -5.69
N TYR A 35 -14.29 4.07 -4.69
CA TYR A 35 -14.64 4.15 -3.28
C TYR A 35 -13.47 4.68 -2.47
N ARG A 36 -13.79 5.41 -1.41
CA ARG A 36 -12.85 5.86 -0.39
C ARG A 36 -13.52 5.95 0.98
N PRO A 37 -12.75 6.07 2.06
CA PRO A 37 -13.29 6.53 3.34
C PRO A 37 -13.78 7.97 3.26
N SER A 38 -14.73 8.30 4.13
CA SER A 38 -15.25 9.65 4.32
C SER A 38 -14.13 10.63 4.69
N LYS A 39 -14.32 11.91 4.37
CA LYS A 39 -13.37 12.96 4.73
C LYS A 39 -13.08 13.01 6.23
N SER A 40 -14.09 12.75 7.07
CA SER A 40 -13.93 12.67 8.52
C SER A 40 -13.00 11.53 8.93
N TRP A 41 -13.16 10.35 8.32
CA TRP A 41 -12.29 9.22 8.56
C TRP A 41 -10.86 9.54 8.11
N LEU A 42 -10.68 10.05 6.89
CA LEU A 42 -9.36 10.43 6.37
C LEU A 42 -8.64 11.44 7.28
N SER A 43 -9.36 12.46 7.77
CA SER A 43 -8.79 13.44 8.70
C SER A 43 -8.46 12.85 10.07
N GLN A 44 -9.22 11.86 10.53
CA GLN A 44 -8.99 11.21 11.83
C GLN A 44 -7.72 10.34 11.80
N TYR A 45 -7.46 9.68 10.67
CA TYR A 45 -6.36 8.71 10.54
C TYR A 45 -5.15 9.24 9.75
N GLN A 46 -5.15 10.53 9.37
CA GLN A 46 -4.07 11.13 8.57
C GLN A 46 -2.69 11.02 9.23
N ASP A 47 -2.60 11.18 10.54
CA ASP A 47 -1.32 11.15 11.28
C ASP A 47 -0.73 9.74 11.37
N ASN A 48 -1.58 8.72 11.22
CA ASN A 48 -1.18 7.31 11.21
C ASN A 48 -1.03 6.76 9.78
N ALA A 49 -1.33 7.58 8.76
CA ALA A 49 -1.19 7.21 7.37
C ALA A 49 0.24 7.42 6.90
N ARG A 50 0.71 6.58 5.98
CA ARG A 50 1.94 6.86 5.23
C ARG A 50 1.62 7.03 3.76
N CYS A 51 1.77 8.26 3.29
CA CYS A 51 1.42 8.67 1.94
C CYS A 51 2.64 8.89 1.06
N PHE A 52 2.54 8.49 -0.20
CA PHE A 52 3.54 8.68 -1.24
C PHE A 52 2.86 9.20 -2.51
N ASN A 53 3.43 10.23 -3.13
CA ASN A 53 2.99 10.78 -4.41
C ASN A 53 3.75 10.10 -5.55
N ASP A 54 3.31 10.33 -6.79
CA ASP A 54 3.96 9.79 -7.99
C ASP A 54 4.00 8.25 -8.01
N VAL A 55 3.03 7.61 -7.35
CA VAL A 55 2.91 6.16 -7.27
C VAL A 55 1.94 5.66 -8.33
N GLN A 56 2.25 4.55 -8.99
CA GLN A 56 1.30 3.89 -9.89
C GLN A 56 0.17 3.23 -9.09
N VAL A 57 -1.05 3.23 -9.62
CA VAL A 57 -2.17 2.50 -8.99
C VAL A 57 -1.82 1.02 -8.75
N ALA A 58 -1.11 0.39 -9.71
CA ALA A 58 -0.63 -0.98 -9.58
C ALA A 58 0.39 -1.11 -8.43
N GLU A 59 1.35 -0.20 -8.33
CA GLU A 59 2.34 -0.22 -7.24
C GLU A 59 1.68 -0.01 -5.87
N CYS A 60 0.62 0.80 -5.78
CA CYS A 60 -0.16 0.95 -4.54
C CYS A 60 -0.89 -0.34 -4.14
N ALA A 61 -1.40 -1.10 -5.12
CA ALA A 61 -2.09 -2.35 -4.89
C ALA A 61 -1.15 -3.53 -4.64
N GLN A 62 0.08 -3.51 -5.16
CA GLN A 62 1.03 -4.63 -5.09
C GLN A 62 1.97 -4.56 -3.87
N ASN A 63 2.21 -3.37 -3.31
CA ASN A 63 3.20 -3.16 -2.26
C ASN A 63 2.61 -2.52 -1.00
N THR A 64 3.09 -2.93 0.16
CA THR A 64 2.76 -2.26 1.43
C THR A 64 3.60 -0.99 1.63
N ARG A 65 3.01 -0.01 2.30
CA ARG A 65 3.66 1.27 2.66
C ARG A 65 4.05 1.34 4.13
N LEU A 66 3.32 0.62 4.98
CA LEU A 66 3.65 0.50 6.39
C LEU A 66 4.52 -0.73 6.66
N SER A 67 5.23 -0.68 7.78
CA SER A 67 6.07 -1.75 8.31
C SER A 67 5.84 -1.89 9.82
N TYR A 68 6.21 -3.05 10.38
CA TYR A 68 6.10 -3.30 11.82
C TYR A 68 6.72 -2.16 12.66
N PRO A 69 6.04 -1.69 13.72
CA PRO A 69 4.86 -2.27 14.38
C PRO A 69 3.50 -1.91 13.77
N HIS A 70 3.46 -1.08 12.74
CA HIS A 70 2.22 -0.63 12.10
C HIS A 70 1.95 -1.48 10.86
N VAL A 71 1.08 -2.48 11.00
CA VAL A 71 0.77 -3.41 9.91
C VAL A 71 -0.27 -2.81 8.99
N GLN A 72 0.02 -2.75 7.69
CA GLN A 72 -0.94 -2.25 6.70
C GLN A 72 -2.10 -3.23 6.53
N VAL A 73 -3.32 -2.72 6.72
CA VAL A 73 -4.55 -3.49 6.48
C VAL A 73 -5.40 -2.88 5.37
N PHE A 74 -5.11 -1.61 5.04
CA PHE A 74 -5.89 -0.80 4.12
C PHE A 74 -5.01 0.21 3.40
N ALA A 75 -5.35 0.55 2.16
CA ALA A 75 -4.75 1.67 1.45
C ALA A 75 -5.79 2.41 0.60
N THR A 76 -5.60 3.71 0.44
CA THR A 76 -6.30 4.53 -0.55
C THR A 76 -5.34 4.94 -1.66
N PHE A 77 -5.86 5.05 -2.86
CA PHE A 77 -5.18 5.63 -4.00
C PHE A 77 -6.01 6.79 -4.54
N GLN A 78 -5.47 8.00 -4.46
CA GLN A 78 -6.04 9.17 -5.10
C GLN A 78 -5.44 9.34 -6.48
N VAL A 79 -6.27 9.28 -7.52
CA VAL A 79 -5.85 9.46 -8.91
C VAL A 79 -5.41 10.91 -9.12
N GLU A 80 -4.24 11.09 -9.74
CA GLU A 80 -3.80 12.39 -10.23
C GLU A 80 -4.06 12.48 -11.74
N HIS A 81 -5.22 13.04 -12.10
CA HIS A 81 -5.70 13.09 -13.49
C HIS A 81 -4.78 13.81 -14.47
N SER A 82 -3.83 14.63 -13.99
CA SER A 82 -2.78 15.23 -14.82
C SER A 82 -1.84 14.19 -15.44
N LYS A 83 -1.79 12.97 -14.87
CA LYS A 83 -0.89 11.87 -15.24
C LYS A 83 -1.63 10.62 -15.73
N ASP A 84 -2.93 10.70 -16.01
CA ASP A 84 -3.73 9.55 -16.48
C ASP A 84 -3.18 8.89 -17.76
N LYS A 85 -2.41 9.64 -18.55
CA LYS A 85 -1.79 9.16 -19.80
C LYS A 85 -0.28 8.91 -19.68
N ASN A 86 0.29 9.00 -18.50
CA ASN A 86 1.72 8.83 -18.29
C ASN A 86 2.08 7.35 -18.48
N HIS A 87 2.65 7.03 -19.65
CA HIS A 87 3.12 5.68 -20.00
C HIS A 87 2.08 4.55 -19.84
N GLY A 88 0.78 4.91 -20.00
CA GLY A 88 -0.33 3.95 -20.02
C GLY A 88 -0.84 3.49 -18.65
N CYS A 89 -0.36 4.05 -17.54
CA CYS A 89 -0.81 3.71 -16.19
C CYS A 89 -1.26 4.95 -15.40
N PRO A 90 -2.34 4.86 -14.59
CA PRO A 90 -2.72 5.93 -13.68
C PRO A 90 -1.69 6.11 -12.56
N TYR A 91 -1.28 7.37 -12.34
CA TYR A 91 -0.44 7.78 -11.21
C TYR A 91 -1.23 8.61 -10.22
N GLY A 92 -0.73 8.69 -8.99
CA GLY A 92 -1.38 9.48 -7.96
C GLY A 92 -0.72 9.35 -6.59
N THR A 93 -1.53 9.59 -5.58
CA THR A 93 -1.12 9.51 -4.17
C THR A 93 -1.62 8.21 -3.55
N CYS A 94 -0.71 7.38 -3.08
CA CYS A 94 -1.01 6.16 -2.34
C CYS A 94 -0.81 6.39 -0.84
N CYS A 95 -1.83 6.14 -0.02
CA CYS A 95 -1.74 6.22 1.44
C CYS A 95 -2.05 4.86 2.07
N GLY A 96 -1.11 4.32 2.85
CA GLY A 96 -1.30 3.09 3.62
C GLY A 96 -1.75 3.36 5.06
N TYR A 97 -2.62 2.52 5.59
CA TYR A 97 -3.23 2.63 6.92
C TYR A 97 -3.16 1.32 7.70
N ALA A 98 -2.94 1.42 9.01
CA ALA A 98 -3.04 0.30 9.94
C ALA A 98 -4.46 0.08 10.48
N ASP A 99 -5.36 1.01 10.17
CA ASP A 99 -6.77 0.99 10.56
C ASP A 99 -7.65 0.71 9.34
N LEU A 100 -8.73 -0.03 9.57
CA LEU A 100 -9.69 -0.40 8.55
C LEU A 100 -10.95 0.47 8.68
N PRO A 101 -11.41 1.17 7.62
CA PRO A 101 -12.67 1.90 7.66
C PRO A 101 -13.86 0.95 7.83
N ALA A 102 -14.84 1.33 8.65
CA ALA A 102 -16.08 0.57 8.72
C ALA A 102 -16.87 0.71 7.41
N PRO A 103 -17.80 -0.21 7.09
CA PRO A 103 -18.62 -0.08 5.89
C PRO A 103 -19.40 1.24 5.82
N SER A 104 -19.81 1.79 6.96
CA SER A 104 -20.48 3.10 7.06
C SER A 104 -19.56 4.29 6.80
N ASP A 105 -18.25 4.09 6.89
CA ASP A 105 -17.25 5.13 6.64
C ASP A 105 -16.90 5.21 5.15
N MET A 106 -17.28 4.22 4.34
CA MET A 106 -16.96 4.16 2.92
C MET A 106 -18.01 4.89 2.09
N GLU A 107 -17.55 5.75 1.17
CA GLU A 107 -18.37 6.51 0.24
C GLU A 107 -17.93 6.30 -1.21
N ILE A 108 -18.86 6.46 -2.14
CA ILE A 108 -18.56 6.43 -3.58
C ILE A 108 -17.80 7.70 -3.96
N ASP A 109 -16.69 7.53 -4.66
CA ASP A 109 -15.96 8.59 -5.36
C ASP A 109 -15.65 8.09 -6.77
N SER A 110 -16.56 8.34 -7.71
CA SER A 110 -16.59 7.73 -9.03
C SER A 110 -15.44 8.09 -9.97
N MET A 111 -14.56 9.01 -9.56
CA MET A 111 -13.56 9.60 -10.45
C MET A 111 -12.16 9.53 -9.86
N ASN A 112 -12.01 9.72 -8.55
CA ASN A 112 -10.71 10.12 -8.01
C ASN A 112 -10.08 9.10 -7.08
N TYR A 113 -10.77 8.02 -6.69
CA TYR A 113 -10.25 7.11 -5.66
C TYR A 113 -10.44 5.62 -5.92
N HIS A 114 -9.45 4.86 -5.47
CA HIS A 114 -9.52 3.42 -5.31
C HIS A 114 -9.12 3.04 -3.88
N SER A 115 -9.64 1.91 -3.41
CA SER A 115 -9.40 1.39 -2.07
C SER A 115 -8.90 -0.05 -2.15
N PHE A 116 -7.88 -0.38 -1.38
CA PHE A 116 -7.22 -1.69 -1.37
C PHE A 116 -7.18 -2.27 0.05
N PHE A 117 -7.33 -3.58 0.16
CA PHE A 117 -7.48 -4.30 1.42
C PHE A 117 -6.53 -5.49 1.49
N TRP A 118 -5.85 -5.64 2.62
CA TRP A 118 -5.02 -6.80 2.93
C TRP A 118 -5.80 -7.81 3.77
N HIS A 119 -5.25 -9.00 3.96
CA HIS A 119 -5.79 -10.02 4.89
C HIS A 119 -7.20 -10.53 4.61
N ASP A 120 -7.62 -10.45 3.34
CA ASP A 120 -8.97 -10.75 2.89
C ASP A 120 -10.04 -10.03 3.72
N LEU A 121 -9.76 -8.79 4.15
CA LEU A 121 -10.62 -8.08 5.09
C LEU A 121 -11.89 -7.53 4.42
N ALA A 122 -11.83 -7.10 3.17
CA ALA A 122 -12.94 -6.50 2.42
C ALA A 122 -12.66 -6.47 0.91
N GLY A 123 -13.63 -6.00 0.12
CA GLY A 123 -13.49 -5.77 -1.32
C GLY A 123 -13.70 -7.01 -2.18
N VAL A 124 -13.63 -6.80 -3.49
CA VAL A 124 -13.59 -7.85 -4.51
C VAL A 124 -12.23 -8.53 -4.44
N PRO A 125 -12.14 -9.87 -4.47
CA PRO A 125 -10.86 -10.58 -4.33
C PRO A 125 -9.79 -10.16 -5.36
N GLY A 126 -8.55 -10.07 -4.88
CA GLY A 126 -7.36 -9.72 -5.65
C GLY A 126 -7.06 -8.21 -5.67
N PRO A 127 -5.89 -7.82 -6.20
CA PRO A 127 -5.42 -6.44 -6.17
C PRO A 127 -6.21 -5.51 -7.11
N GLY A 128 -6.92 -6.06 -8.09
CA GLY A 128 -7.70 -5.26 -9.03
C GLY A 128 -6.82 -4.31 -9.86
N THR A 129 -5.61 -4.70 -10.23
CA THR A 129 -4.77 -3.90 -11.13
C THR A 129 -4.02 -4.80 -12.09
N ASN A 130 -3.55 -4.22 -13.19
CA ASN A 130 -2.48 -4.84 -13.97
C ASN A 130 -1.18 -4.90 -13.12
N PRO A 131 -0.15 -5.64 -13.57
CA PRO A 131 1.19 -5.54 -13.00
C PRO A 131 1.75 -4.12 -13.07
N ILE A 132 2.79 -3.85 -12.29
CA ILE A 132 3.49 -2.57 -12.30
C ILE A 132 4.10 -2.39 -13.70
N ALA A 133 3.98 -1.20 -14.29
CA ALA A 133 4.60 -0.90 -15.57
C ALA A 133 5.92 -0.15 -15.37
N ASP A 134 6.89 -0.41 -16.23
CA ASP A 134 8.10 0.38 -16.32
C ASP A 134 7.72 1.83 -16.72
N PRO A 135 8.18 2.85 -15.99
CA PRO A 135 7.82 4.24 -16.27
C PRO A 135 8.42 4.78 -17.58
N GLU A 136 9.45 4.15 -18.15
CA GLU A 136 10.08 4.57 -19.41
C GLU A 136 9.52 3.80 -20.60
N THR A 137 9.43 2.47 -20.49
CA THR A 137 9.08 1.57 -21.60
C THR A 137 7.60 1.18 -21.63
N GLY A 138 6.91 1.27 -20.49
CA GLY A 138 5.56 0.73 -20.29
C GLY A 138 5.52 -0.81 -20.22
N ALA A 139 6.66 -1.49 -20.20
CA ALA A 139 6.72 -2.94 -20.07
C ALA A 139 6.24 -3.37 -18.68
N PHE A 140 5.47 -4.45 -18.61
CA PHE A 140 4.99 -4.97 -17.32
C PHE A 140 6.09 -5.70 -16.56
N GLY A 141 6.06 -5.54 -15.24
CA GLY A 141 7.01 -6.10 -14.31
C GLY A 141 6.47 -6.15 -12.88
N TYR A 142 7.40 -6.25 -11.94
CA TYR A 142 7.13 -6.29 -10.50
C TYR A 142 8.25 -5.60 -9.72
N GLU A 143 7.96 -5.23 -8.49
CA GLU A 143 8.96 -4.72 -7.56
C GLU A 143 9.31 -5.80 -6.55
N SER A 144 10.59 -6.09 -6.33
CA SER A 144 11.01 -6.97 -5.23
C SER A 144 10.98 -6.22 -3.90
N SER A 145 11.01 -6.94 -2.78
CA SER A 145 10.90 -6.34 -1.44
C SER A 145 12.04 -5.36 -1.06
N ASP A 146 13.07 -5.25 -1.89
CA ASP A 146 14.13 -4.24 -1.79
C ASP A 146 13.82 -2.94 -2.57
N GLY A 147 12.61 -2.82 -3.13
CA GLY A 147 12.14 -1.66 -3.89
C GLY A 147 12.66 -1.59 -5.32
N LYS A 148 13.26 -2.67 -5.86
CA LYS A 148 13.76 -2.68 -7.25
C LYS A 148 12.72 -3.23 -8.20
N PHE A 149 12.49 -2.51 -9.30
CA PHE A 149 11.67 -2.96 -10.42
C PHE A 149 12.41 -3.98 -11.29
N HIS A 150 11.68 -4.99 -11.76
CA HIS A 150 12.14 -6.01 -12.70
C HIS A 150 11.09 -6.18 -13.79
N GLU A 151 11.49 -6.03 -15.05
CA GLU A 151 10.63 -6.34 -16.19
C GLU A 151 10.34 -7.84 -16.29
N GLY A 152 9.12 -8.17 -16.72
CA GLY A 152 8.69 -9.54 -16.98
C GLY A 152 7.89 -10.17 -15.84
N LYS A 153 7.66 -11.48 -15.98
CA LYS A 153 6.82 -12.21 -15.02
C LYS A 153 7.58 -12.44 -13.73
N ALA A 154 6.95 -12.06 -12.62
CA ALA A 154 7.49 -12.29 -11.29
C ALA A 154 7.54 -13.77 -10.91
N ASP A 155 8.57 -14.15 -10.15
CA ASP A 155 8.57 -15.41 -9.41
C ASP A 155 7.72 -15.22 -8.14
N GLU A 156 6.44 -15.61 -8.22
CA GLU A 156 5.48 -15.50 -7.13
C GLU A 156 5.88 -16.29 -5.87
N SER A 157 6.86 -17.20 -5.95
CA SER A 157 7.39 -17.86 -4.75
C SER A 157 8.15 -16.92 -3.81
N GLN A 158 8.60 -15.76 -4.33
CA GLN A 158 9.29 -14.72 -3.56
C GLN A 158 8.32 -13.66 -2.99
N MET A 159 7.03 -13.75 -3.33
CA MET A 159 6.01 -12.83 -2.85
C MET A 159 5.82 -12.97 -1.34
N GLN A 160 5.81 -11.85 -0.63
CA GLN A 160 5.72 -11.79 0.83
C GLN A 160 4.26 -11.76 1.30
N ARG A 161 3.42 -12.66 0.76
CA ARG A 161 2.00 -12.68 1.07
C ARG A 161 1.76 -12.93 2.56
N TYR A 162 1.00 -12.05 3.20
CA TYR A 162 0.69 -12.13 4.65
C TYR A 162 1.94 -12.17 5.54
N HIS A 163 3.05 -11.56 5.11
CA HIS A 163 4.32 -11.63 5.84
C HIS A 163 4.22 -11.10 7.29
N ASP A 164 3.33 -10.15 7.49
CA ASP A 164 2.99 -9.51 8.76
C ASP A 164 2.19 -10.40 9.73
N SER A 165 1.58 -11.48 9.26
CA SER A 165 0.83 -12.44 10.09
C SER A 165 1.72 -13.20 11.07
N HIS A 166 3.05 -13.12 10.88
CA HIS A 166 4.05 -13.71 11.76
C HIS A 166 4.57 -12.74 12.83
N TYR A 167 4.14 -11.47 12.81
CA TYR A 167 4.59 -10.50 13.80
C TYR A 167 4.00 -10.78 15.18
N SER A 168 4.88 -10.83 16.19
CA SER A 168 4.49 -11.08 17.57
C SER A 168 3.53 -10.01 18.08
N GLY A 169 2.35 -10.44 18.54
CA GLY A 169 1.34 -9.55 19.12
C GLY A 169 0.41 -8.89 18.10
N PHE A 170 0.65 -9.05 16.79
CA PHE A 170 -0.29 -8.59 15.78
C PHE A 170 -1.58 -9.42 15.81
N LYS A 171 -2.72 -8.73 15.75
CA LYS A 171 -4.04 -9.35 15.64
C LYS A 171 -4.79 -8.67 14.50
N LEU A 172 -5.32 -9.49 13.60
CA LEU A 172 -6.12 -8.99 12.49
C LEU A 172 -7.41 -8.34 13.01
N PRO A 173 -7.82 -7.20 12.42
CA PRO A 173 -9.15 -6.65 12.69
C PRO A 173 -10.24 -7.61 12.16
N PRO A 174 -11.49 -7.49 12.65
CA PRO A 174 -12.60 -8.27 12.13
C PRO A 174 -12.81 -8.04 10.63
N ARG A 175 -13.09 -9.12 9.89
CA ARG A 175 -13.37 -9.05 8.44
C ARG A 175 -14.70 -8.36 8.18
N LEU A 176 -14.73 -7.45 7.21
CA LEU A 176 -15.91 -6.69 6.81
C LEU A 176 -16.64 -7.39 5.66
N VAL A 177 -17.44 -8.39 6.00
CA VAL A 177 -18.21 -9.20 5.03
C VAL A 177 -19.12 -8.32 4.15
N GLN A 178 -19.65 -7.22 4.69
CA GLN A 178 -20.55 -6.31 3.97
C GLN A 178 -19.87 -5.63 2.77
N LEU A 179 -18.56 -5.37 2.84
CA LEU A 179 -17.79 -4.73 1.76
C LEU A 179 -17.29 -5.73 0.70
N ARG A 180 -17.59 -7.03 0.81
CA ARG A 180 -17.25 -8.03 -0.21
C ARG A 180 -18.28 -8.17 -1.33
N ILE A 181 -19.50 -7.65 -1.14
CA ILE A 181 -20.65 -7.93 -2.02
C ILE A 181 -21.20 -6.64 -2.65
N SER A 182 -20.32 -5.78 -3.16
CA SER A 182 -20.74 -4.54 -3.84
C SER A 182 -20.43 -4.52 -5.33
N ASP A 183 -20.76 -5.59 -6.04
CA ASP A 183 -20.95 -5.56 -7.50
C ASP A 183 -22.40 -5.90 -7.93
N ARG A 184 -23.29 -6.26 -7.00
CA ARG A 184 -24.67 -6.68 -7.36
C ARG A 184 -25.82 -5.94 -6.68
N ALA A 185 -25.57 -5.03 -5.74
CA ALA A 185 -26.65 -4.40 -4.96
C ALA A 185 -26.94 -2.92 -5.27
N PHE A 186 -26.18 -2.26 -6.17
CA PHE A 186 -26.46 -0.87 -6.59
C PHE A 186 -26.76 -0.74 -8.09
N ALA A 187 -27.32 -1.80 -8.70
CA ALA A 187 -27.94 -1.78 -10.02
C ALA A 187 -29.47 -1.64 -9.93
N ILE A 188 -29.96 -0.83 -8.99
CA ILE A 188 -31.34 -0.30 -9.00
C ILE A 188 -31.24 1.21 -9.22
N GLY A 189 -31.08 1.54 -10.49
CA GLY A 189 -31.02 2.90 -11.00
C GLY A 189 -31.03 2.92 -12.52
N SER A 190 -31.71 1.95 -13.15
CA SER A 190 -32.12 2.08 -14.54
C SER A 190 -33.37 2.96 -14.58
N ALA A 191 -33.17 4.20 -15.04
CA ALA A 191 -34.18 4.98 -15.73
C ALA A 191 -33.52 5.49 -17.03
#